data_AF-E8KGJ6-F1
#
_entry.id   AF-E8KGJ6-F1
#
_cell.length_a   1.000
_cell.length_b   1.000
_cell.length_c   1.000
_cell.angle_alpha   90.00
_cell.angle_beta   90.00
_cell.angle_gamma   90.00
#
_symmetry.space_group_name_H-M   'P 1'
#
loop_
_entity.id
_entity.type
_entity.pdbx_description
1 polymer ?
#
loop_
_entity_poly.entity_id
_entity_poly.type
_entity_poly.pdbx_seq_one_letter_code
_entity_poly.pdbx_strand_id
1 'polypeptide(L)' 'MEEYKTIENGIRDDLRKGNAVNVTVELIYNNASSRPDQVRVTKVVVDVNGNTNITAITRKNAPREAQYA' A
#
# COMPACT_ATOMS: atom_id res chain seq x y z
N MET A 1 0.34 -8.36 8.92
CA MET A 1 1.79 -8.17 8.75
C MET A 1 2.28 -8.78 7.45
N GLU A 2 1.88 -10.01 7.12
CA GLU A 2 2.31 -10.72 5.89
C GLU A 2 1.86 -10.05 4.57
N GLU A 3 0.62 -9.56 4.49
CA GLU A 3 0.12 -8.92 3.26
C GLU A 3 0.80 -7.60 2.90
N TYR A 4 1.19 -6.77 3.87
CA TYR A 4 1.95 -5.55 3.57
C TYR A 4 3.33 -5.87 3.01
N LYS A 5 3.95 -6.94 3.53
CA LYS A 5 5.20 -7.49 3.01
C LYS A 5 5.04 -7.98 1.57
N THR A 6 3.90 -8.58 1.25
CA THR A 6 3.56 -8.98 -0.14
C THR A 6 3.44 -7.77 -1.07
N ILE A 7 2.81 -6.68 -0.63
CA ILE A 7 2.71 -5.45 -1.44
C ILE A 7 4.08 -4.83 -1.66
N GLU A 8 4.88 -4.71 -0.59
CA GLU A 8 6.23 -4.14 -0.64
C GLU A 8 7.15 -4.94 -1.57
N ASN A 9 7.12 -6.27 -1.47
CA ASN A 9 7.85 -7.14 -2.39
C ASN A 9 7.37 -6.98 -3.83
N GLY A 10 6.06 -6.91 -4.06
CA GLY A 10 5.52 -6.66 -5.39
C GLY A 10 5.94 -5.30 -5.96
N ILE A 11 6.05 -4.25 -5.15
CA ILE A 11 6.57 -2.93 -5.57
C ILE A 11 8.03 -3.06 -6.00
N ARG A 12 8.87 -3.72 -5.19
CA ARG A 12 10.29 -3.94 -5.52
C ARG A 12 10.44 -4.69 -6.84
N ASP A 13 9.62 -5.71 -7.08
CA ASP A 13 9.69 -6.50 -8.31
C ASP A 13 9.24 -5.72 -9.53
N ASP A 14 8.22 -4.86 -9.42
CA ASP A 14 7.81 -3.97 -10.52
C ASP A 14 8.87 -2.92 -10.85
N LEU A 15 9.49 -2.32 -9.83
CA LEU A 15 10.60 -1.37 -10.03
C LEU A 15 11.79 -2.05 -10.71
N ARG A 16 12.14 -3.28 -10.33
CA ARG A 16 13.21 -4.07 -10.97
C ARG A 16 12.93 -4.39 -12.43
N LYS A 17 11.66 -4.47 -12.83
CA LYS A 17 11.24 -4.65 -14.24
C LYS A 17 11.27 -3.35 -15.05
N GLY A 18 11.60 -2.22 -14.43
CA GLY A 18 11.60 -0.91 -15.07
C GLY A 18 10.23 -0.24 -15.14
N ASN A 19 9.23 -0.77 -14.42
CA ASN A 19 7.91 -0.16 -14.37
C ASN A 19 7.92 1.07 -13.47
N ALA A 20 7.10 2.07 -13.79
CA ALA A 20 6.84 3.18 -12.90
C ALA A 20 5.79 2.77 -11.86
N VAL A 21 6.07 3.01 -10.58
CA VAL A 21 5.18 2.63 -9.48
C VAL A 21 4.86 3.84 -8.63
N ASN A 22 3.56 4.10 -8.43
CA ASN A 22 3.06 5.10 -7.49
C ASN A 22 2.31 4.38 -6.36
N VAL A 23 2.58 4.76 -5.12
CA VAL A 23 2.01 4.13 -3.92
C VAL A 23 1.45 5.20 -3.00
N THR A 24 0.19 5.05 -2.63
CA THR A 24 -0.49 5.87 -1.63
C THR A 24 -0.85 5.00 -0.44
N VAL A 25 -0.49 5.45 0.77
CA VAL A 25 -0.88 4.82 2.03
C VAL A 25 -1.76 5.80 2.79
N GLU A 26 -2.97 5.36 3.11
CA GLU A 26 -3.97 6.14 3.85
C GLU A 26 -4.23 5.48 5.20
N LEU A 27 -4.06 6.24 6.27
CA LEU A 27 -4.41 5.84 7.63
C LEU A 27 -5.79 6.43 7.96
N ILE A 28 -6.77 5.56 8.21
CA ILE A 28 -8.17 5.96 8.45
C ILE A 28 -8.47 5.79 9.93
N TYR A 29 -8.79 6.91 10.59
CA TYR A 29 -9.11 6.98 12.01
C TYR A 29 -10.61 7.23 12.19
N ASN A 30 -11.29 6.35 12.92
CA ASN A 30 -12.61 6.61 13.44
C ASN A 30 -12.44 7.18 14.86
N ASN A 31 -12.94 8.41 15.08
CA ASN A 31 -12.79 9.18 16.32
C ASN A 31 -11.34 9.60 16.65
N ALA A 32 -11.15 10.23 17.81
CA ALA A 32 -9.86 10.63 18.36
C ALA A 32 -9.03 9.42 18.87
N SER A 33 -9.06 8.30 18.14
CA SER A 33 -8.25 7.13 18.45
C SER A 33 -6.78 7.45 18.20
N SER A 34 -5.90 6.99 19.10
CA SER A 34 -4.44 7.07 18.88
C SER A 34 -3.97 6.11 17.79
N ARG A 35 -4.84 5.20 17.31
CA ARG A 35 -4.52 4.19 16.29
C ARG A 35 -5.52 4.22 15.14
N PRO A 36 -5.06 4.05 13.90
CA PRO A 36 -5.97 3.97 12.77
C PRO A 36 -6.78 2.67 12.83
N ASP A 37 -8.06 2.78 12.53
CA ASP A 37 -8.98 1.64 12.42
C ASP A 37 -8.72 0.87 11.13
N GLN A 38 -8.29 1.56 10.08
CA GLN A 38 -8.00 0.95 8.79
C GLN A 38 -6.75 1.55 8.17
N VAL A 39 -6.05 0.73 7.39
CA VAL A 39 -5.04 1.20 6.45
C VAL A 39 -5.49 0.81 5.06
N ARG A 40 -5.50 1.78 4.16
CA ARG A 40 -5.67 1.53 2.73
C ARG A 40 -4.33 1.78 2.04
N VAL A 41 -3.90 0.81 1.25
CA VAL A 41 -2.73 0.93 0.38
C VAL A 41 -3.21 0.83 -1.04
N THR A 42 -2.95 1.87 -1.83
CA THR A 42 -3.25 1.90 -3.26
C THR A 42 -1.93 1.92 -4.01
N LYS A 43 -1.76 0.99 -4.94
CA LYS A 43 -0.59 0.85 -5.80
C LYS A 43 -1.04 1.00 -7.25
N VAL A 44 -0.40 1.90 -7.98
CA VAL A 44 -0.57 2.09 -9.42
C VAL A 44 0.76 1.74 -10.09
N VAL A 45 0.73 0.82 -11.03
CA VAL A 45 1.89 0.41 -11.83
C VAL A 45 1.62 0.78 -13.27
N VAL A 46 2.53 1.55 -13.86
CA VAL A 46 2.57 1.76 -15.31
C VAL A 46 3.73 0.94 -15.84
N ASP A 47 3.43 -0.08 -16.63
CA ASP A 47 4.46 -0.93 -17.22
C ASP A 47 5.20 -0.22 -18.36
N VAL A 48 6.28 -0.84 -18.83
CA VAL A 48 7.10 -0.30 -19.94
C VAL A 48 6.35 -0.18 -21.26
N ASN A 49 5.19 -0.84 -21.40
CA ASN A 49 4.31 -0.74 -22.56
C ASN A 49 3.21 0.32 -22.39
N GLY A 50 3.17 1.00 -21.23
CA GLY A 50 2.18 2.01 -20.90
C GLY A 50 0.88 1.45 -20.29
N ASN A 51 0.80 0.15 -20.00
CA ASN A 51 -0.39 -0.40 -19.35
C ASN A 51 -0.44 0.01 -17.89
N THR A 52 -1.61 0.47 -17.44
CA THR A 52 -1.84 0.86 -16.05
C THR A 52 -2.57 -0.24 -15.30
N ASN A 53 -1.97 -0.72 -14.22
CA ASN A 53 -2.56 -1.69 -13.30
C ASN A 53 -2.71 -1.06 -11.92
N ILE A 54 -3.93 -1.11 -11.36
CA ILE A 54 -4.24 -0.52 -10.06
C ILE A 54 -4.61 -1.64 -9.10
N THR A 55 -3.96 -1.68 -7.94
CA THR A 55 -4.26 -2.59 -6.84
C THR A 55 -4.54 -1.78 -5.60
N ALA A 56 -5.70 -1.98 -4.96
CA ALA A 56 -6.06 -1.32 -3.71
C ALA A 56 -6.37 -2.38 -2.64
N ILE A 57 -5.70 -2.29 -1.49
CA ILE A 57 -5.88 -3.21 -0.38
C ILE A 57 -6.29 -2.39 0.84
N THR A 58 -7.46 -2.71 1.40
CA THR A 58 -7.95 -2.12 2.64
C THR A 58 -7.91 -3.17 3.74
N ARG A 59 -7.21 -2.85 4.82
CA ARG A 59 -7.12 -3.70 6.01
C ARG A 59 -7.83 -3.03 7.17
N LYS A 60 -8.73 -3.79 7.81
CA LYS A 60 -9.39 -3.41 9.05
C LYS A 60 -8.51 -3.82 10.24
N ASN A 61 -8.53 -3.03 11.31
CA ASN A 61 -7.68 -3.12 12.49
C ASN A 61 -6.19 -2.98 12.14
N ALA A 62 -5.76 -1.74 11.82
CA ALA A 62 -4.37 -1.46 11.48
C ALA A 62 -3.41 -2.01 12.55
N PRO A 63 -2.32 -2.69 12.17
CA PRO A 63 -1.34 -3.17 13.14
C PRO A 63 -0.71 -1.98 13.89
N ARG A 64 -0.33 -2.18 15.16
CA ARG A 64 0.32 -1.18 16.04
C ARG A 64 1.48 -0.42 15.39
N GLU A 65 2.14 -1.04 14.41
CA GLU A 65 3.32 -0.53 13.71
C GLU A 65 2.99 0.54 12.64
N ALA A 66 1.73 0.68 12.22
CA ALA A 66 1.30 1.78 11.34
C ALA A 66 1.32 3.16 12.03
N GLN A 67 1.61 3.23 13.33
CA GLN A 67 1.81 4.48 14.08
C GLN A 67 3.16 5.16 13.81
N TYR A 68 4.12 4.49 13.17
CA TYR A 68 5.51 4.97 13.03
C TYR A 68 5.99 5.11 11.58
N ALA A 69 5.10 5.03 10.60
CA ALA A 69 5.40 5.31 9.19
C ALA A 69 5.20 6.81 8.90
#